data_AF-A0A1H9VFV4-F1
#
_entry.id   AF-A0A1H9VFV4-F1
#
_cell.length_a   1.000
_cell.length_b   1.000
_cell.length_c   1.000
_cell.angle_alpha   90.00
_cell.angle_beta   90.00
_cell.angle_gamma   90.00
#
_symmetry.space_group_name_H-M   'P 1'
#
loop_
_entity.id
_entity.type
_entity.pdbx_description
1 polymer ?
#
loop_
_entity_poly.entity_id
_entity_poly.type
_entity_poly.pdbx_seq_one_letter_code
_entity_poly.pdbx_strand_id
1 'polypeptide(L)'
;MIFRRGPANEGNSVTTKRKRNVVDDDSDDEFQVDSSEDESSSSDSEDERSPKRRRLNDSDSESGSSDDGSGSSDDESLEDDMEEDEKLAAEEAAATLADTSGRSRLVIPNPLFISQMQYLAGPSYIQFKDNAGLPNGRGGRLSTATLGPGAVVNINSNAQSTASLPVLGAIRLKYPDRAFKAGHLLNAMFGGSADQKNITALTSNANGQQNTFDNRVKTAVEVVKKVYEGLNGLGIDVRALGYGIGVTVTVSDATWGLAAPEKWIATDMTCHAAVVGAPNVDLLFAQKYPTSQGRPDRWQTVLKDLKKLVADVAGLVAQANAAGTINNN
;
A
#
# COMPACT_ATOMS: atom_id res chain seq x y z
N MET A 1 -62.69 7.63 12.52
CA MET A 1 -62.87 7.34 11.09
C MET A 1 -63.48 8.57 10.43
N ILE A 2 -62.62 9.46 9.91
CA ILE A 2 -62.86 10.84 9.42
C ILE A 2 -61.48 11.40 8.97
N PHE A 3 -61.30 12.32 7.99
CA PHE A 3 -62.05 12.60 6.75
C PHE A 3 -61.23 13.55 5.83
N ARG A 4 -61.47 13.52 4.51
CA ARG A 4 -61.28 14.60 3.50
C ARG A 4 -59.87 15.05 3.01
N ARG A 5 -59.73 14.92 1.67
CA ARG A 5 -59.34 15.92 0.64
C ARG A 5 -57.86 16.38 0.45
N GLY A 6 -57.23 15.84 -0.62
CA GLY A 6 -56.57 16.56 -1.73
C GLY A 6 -55.25 17.31 -1.47
N PRO A 7 -54.65 17.99 -2.49
CA PRO A 7 -55.05 18.12 -3.90
C PRO A 7 -53.92 17.74 -4.92
N ALA A 8 -54.00 18.25 -6.15
CA ALA A 8 -53.14 17.95 -7.31
C ALA A 8 -51.99 18.95 -7.55
N ASN A 9 -51.08 18.65 -8.50
CA ASN A 9 -50.61 19.57 -9.56
C ASN A 9 -49.89 18.78 -10.68
N GLU A 10 -50.23 18.97 -11.96
CA GLU A 10 -49.55 19.86 -12.95
C GLU A 10 -48.04 19.54 -13.13
N GLY A 11 -47.51 19.18 -14.30
CA GLY A 11 -48.09 19.16 -15.64
C GLY A 11 -47.80 20.46 -16.40
N ASN A 12 -46.62 20.57 -17.02
CA ASN A 12 -46.35 21.67 -17.95
C ASN A 12 -45.40 21.27 -19.09
N SER A 13 -45.74 21.69 -20.30
CA SER A 13 -45.01 21.44 -21.55
C SER A 13 -44.88 22.76 -22.28
N VAL A 14 -43.66 23.17 -22.62
CA VAL A 14 -43.41 24.36 -23.45
C VAL A 14 -42.37 24.03 -24.51
N THR A 15 -42.76 24.22 -25.77
CA THR A 15 -41.89 24.21 -26.94
C THR A 15 -41.62 25.64 -27.39
N THR A 16 -40.38 25.96 -27.77
CA THR A 16 -40.07 27.20 -28.48
C THR A 16 -38.97 26.99 -29.52
N LYS A 17 -39.10 27.67 -30.67
CA LYS A 17 -38.22 27.57 -31.84
C LYS A 17 -37.30 28.79 -31.96
N ARG A 18 -36.17 28.59 -32.67
CA ARG A 18 -35.35 29.61 -33.39
C ARG A 18 -34.61 30.69 -32.58
N LYS A 19 -33.29 30.78 -32.79
CA LYS A 19 -32.70 31.66 -33.84
C LYS A 19 -31.25 31.27 -34.17
N ARG A 20 -30.76 31.72 -35.33
CA ARG A 20 -29.36 31.63 -35.78
C ARG A 20 -28.61 32.90 -35.40
N ASN A 21 -27.27 32.77 -35.32
CA ASN A 21 -26.15 33.64 -35.74
C ASN A 21 -24.93 32.69 -35.61
N VAL A 22 -23.99 32.47 -36.53
CA VAL A 22 -23.45 33.24 -37.68
C VAL A 22 -22.88 34.59 -37.25
N VAL A 23 -21.62 34.56 -36.87
CA VAL A 23 -20.58 35.53 -37.26
C VAL A 23 -19.30 34.72 -37.47
N ASP A 24 -18.69 34.90 -38.62
CA ASP A 24 -17.38 34.36 -39.02
C ASP A 24 -16.27 35.29 -38.48
N ASP A 25 -15.08 34.76 -38.16
CA ASP A 25 -13.86 35.57 -38.15
C ASP A 25 -12.64 34.68 -38.46
N ASP A 26 -12.09 34.87 -39.66
CA ASP A 26 -10.86 34.25 -40.13
C ASP A 26 -9.66 35.08 -39.66
N SER A 27 -8.56 34.43 -39.27
CA SER A 27 -7.22 35.03 -39.32
C SER A 27 -6.16 33.93 -39.32
N ASP A 28 -5.36 33.94 -40.38
CA ASP A 28 -4.30 33.00 -40.69
C ASP A 28 -2.98 33.29 -39.93
N ASP A 29 -1.95 32.54 -40.32
CA ASP A 29 -0.51 32.80 -40.12
C ASP A 29 0.09 32.62 -38.70
N GLU A 30 1.31 32.10 -38.54
CA GLU A 30 2.29 31.64 -39.54
C GLU A 30 3.10 30.44 -39.04
N PHE A 31 3.56 29.62 -40.00
CA PHE A 31 4.39 28.46 -39.78
C PHE A 31 5.87 28.88 -39.88
N GLN A 32 6.67 28.74 -38.82
CA GLN A 32 8.13 28.71 -38.97
C GLN A 32 8.74 27.51 -38.23
N VAL A 33 9.26 26.61 -39.05
CA VAL A 33 10.25 25.60 -38.70
C VAL A 33 11.61 26.24 -38.94
N ASP A 34 12.56 26.06 -38.03
CA ASP A 34 13.97 26.07 -38.41
C ASP A 34 14.73 24.97 -37.66
N SER A 35 15.82 24.52 -38.27
CA SER A 35 16.41 23.21 -38.08
C SER A 35 17.93 23.26 -38.08
N SER A 36 18.54 22.60 -37.10
CA SER A 36 19.92 22.09 -37.12
C SER A 36 19.98 21.01 -36.02
N GLU A 37 20.02 19.71 -36.29
CA GLU A 37 21.05 18.95 -37.02
C GLU A 37 22.45 19.03 -36.38
N ASP A 38 23.05 17.84 -36.29
CA ASP A 38 24.48 17.52 -36.14
C ASP A 38 25.18 17.79 -34.78
N GLU A 39 26.10 16.93 -34.30
CA GLU A 39 26.54 15.59 -34.74
C GLU A 39 27.26 14.88 -33.56
N SER A 40 27.39 13.54 -33.63
CA SER A 40 28.46 12.67 -33.12
C SER A 40 29.42 13.11 -31.98
N SER A 41 29.65 12.22 -30.99
CA SER A 41 30.88 11.40 -30.97
C SER A 41 30.95 10.37 -29.81
N SER A 42 31.76 9.34 -30.03
CA SER A 42 32.12 8.18 -29.19
C SER A 42 32.99 8.45 -27.96
N SER A 43 32.84 7.61 -26.92
CA SER A 43 33.93 6.94 -26.16
C SER A 43 33.25 5.92 -25.23
N ASP A 44 33.46 4.60 -25.28
CA ASP A 44 34.71 3.83 -25.18
C ASP A 44 35.36 3.94 -23.79
N SER A 45 35.16 2.89 -22.98
CA SER A 45 36.06 2.42 -21.91
C SER A 45 35.49 1.17 -21.21
N GLU A 46 36.18 0.04 -21.32
CA GLU A 46 36.09 -1.05 -20.35
C GLU A 46 36.61 -0.57 -18.98
N ASP A 47 36.10 -1.11 -17.86
CA ASP A 47 36.99 -1.38 -16.72
C ASP A 47 36.41 -2.48 -15.80
N GLU A 48 37.18 -3.56 -15.62
CA GLU A 48 36.91 -4.54 -14.56
C GLU A 48 37.30 -3.94 -13.20
N ARG A 49 36.48 -4.12 -12.16
CA ARG A 49 37.00 -4.21 -10.78
C ARG A 49 36.08 -4.97 -9.82
N SER A 50 36.41 -6.24 -9.64
CA SER A 50 36.12 -6.96 -8.40
C SER A 50 37.04 -6.46 -7.26
N PRO A 51 36.54 -6.20 -6.05
CA PRO A 51 37.37 -6.13 -4.85
C PRO A 51 37.44 -7.48 -4.12
N LYS A 52 38.56 -8.20 -4.29
CA LYS A 52 39.00 -9.24 -3.33
C LYS A 52 39.42 -8.58 -2.00
N ARG A 53 39.08 -9.21 -0.87
CA ARG A 53 39.81 -9.32 0.44
C ARG A 53 38.79 -9.74 1.51
N ARG A 54 39.05 -10.57 2.53
CA ARG A 54 40.25 -11.16 3.21
C ARG A 54 39.71 -12.43 3.95
N ARG A 55 40.29 -13.64 4.02
CA ARG A 55 41.60 -14.14 4.55
C ARG A 55 42.02 -13.45 5.87
N LEU A 56 42.33 -14.12 6.98
CA LEU A 56 42.49 -15.54 7.38
C LEU A 56 42.40 -15.61 8.94
N ASN A 57 42.33 -16.84 9.49
CA ASN A 57 42.80 -17.35 10.79
C ASN A 57 41.85 -18.49 11.20
N ASP A 58 42.23 -19.78 11.21
CA ASP A 58 43.42 -20.48 11.74
C ASP A 58 43.45 -20.47 13.28
N SER A 59 43.11 -21.63 13.87
CA SER A 59 43.71 -22.18 15.09
C SER A 59 43.23 -23.62 15.29
N ASP A 60 44.07 -24.58 14.88
CA ASP A 60 43.98 -25.99 15.26
C ASP A 60 44.33 -26.18 16.74
N SER A 61 43.84 -27.26 17.36
CA SER A 61 44.49 -27.93 18.50
C SER A 61 43.88 -29.31 18.73
N GLU A 62 44.53 -30.35 18.20
CA GLU A 62 44.29 -31.75 18.60
C GLU A 62 45.29 -32.19 19.68
N SER A 63 44.79 -32.81 20.75
CA SER A 63 45.46 -33.86 21.54
C SER A 63 44.46 -34.36 22.60
N GLY A 64 44.32 -35.65 22.93
CA GLY A 64 44.99 -36.84 22.41
C GLY A 64 45.80 -37.58 23.47
N SER A 65 45.14 -38.43 24.29
CA SER A 65 45.77 -39.53 25.03
C SER A 65 44.74 -40.53 25.58
N SER A 66 45.17 -41.78 25.78
CA SER A 66 44.39 -42.97 26.14
C SER A 66 44.60 -43.42 27.61
N ASP A 67 44.02 -44.58 27.95
CA ASP A 67 44.29 -45.43 29.13
C ASP A 67 43.80 -44.90 30.49
N ASP A 68 43.57 -45.72 31.53
CA ASP A 68 43.08 -47.11 31.67
C ASP A 68 42.67 -47.32 33.16
N GLY A 69 42.37 -48.56 33.58
CA GLY A 69 42.38 -48.91 35.01
C GLY A 69 41.03 -49.08 35.73
N SER A 70 41.02 -50.03 36.68
CA SER A 70 39.83 -50.63 37.30
C SER A 70 39.79 -50.53 38.82
N GLY A 71 38.58 -50.58 39.40
CA GLY A 71 38.30 -50.83 40.83
C GLY A 71 37.73 -49.60 41.55
N SER A 72 36.95 -49.68 42.62
CA SER A 72 36.30 -50.76 43.39
C SER A 72 35.66 -50.06 44.61
N SER A 73 34.54 -50.58 45.12
CA SER A 73 34.03 -50.42 46.50
C SER A 73 33.70 -49.02 47.06
N ASP A 74 32.42 -48.87 47.43
CA ASP A 74 31.87 -48.36 48.70
C ASP A 74 32.27 -46.97 49.24
N ASP A 75 31.28 -46.06 49.37
CA ASP A 75 30.86 -45.49 50.68
C ASP A 75 29.47 -44.81 50.58
N GLU A 76 28.79 -44.60 51.72
CA GLU A 76 27.40 -44.14 51.83
C GLU A 76 27.22 -42.66 52.24
N SER A 77 25.95 -42.21 52.20
CA SER A 77 25.35 -41.07 52.93
C SER A 77 25.75 -39.63 52.53
N LEU A 78 24.85 -38.94 51.81
CA LEU A 78 24.87 -37.46 51.66
C LEU A 78 23.56 -36.85 51.09
N GLU A 79 22.38 -37.46 51.30
CA GLU A 79 21.12 -37.04 50.63
C GLU A 79 20.13 -36.17 51.45
N ASP A 80 20.35 -35.93 52.75
CA ASP A 80 19.30 -35.33 53.63
C ASP A 80 19.38 -33.79 53.85
N ASP A 81 20.45 -33.10 53.44
CA ASP A 81 20.67 -31.66 53.78
C ASP A 81 20.27 -30.64 52.68
N MET A 82 19.66 -31.07 51.56
CA MET A 82 19.29 -30.16 50.44
C MET A 82 17.81 -29.73 50.38
N GLU A 83 16.90 -30.29 51.18
CA GLU A 83 15.46 -29.95 51.10
C GLU A 83 15.05 -28.64 51.80
N GLU A 84 15.81 -28.11 52.79
CA GLU A 84 15.40 -26.89 53.50
C GLU A 84 15.77 -25.58 52.74
N ASP A 85 16.92 -25.53 52.07
CA ASP A 85 17.35 -24.33 51.33
C ASP A 85 16.51 -24.09 50.05
N GLU A 86 16.11 -25.16 49.34
CA GLU A 86 15.28 -25.03 48.13
C GLU A 86 13.87 -24.50 48.46
N LYS A 87 13.37 -24.81 49.67
CA LYS A 87 12.08 -24.35 50.17
C LYS A 87 12.07 -22.86 50.54
N LEU A 88 13.15 -22.35 51.12
CA LEU A 88 13.30 -20.91 51.41
C LEU A 88 13.43 -20.09 50.11
N ALA A 89 14.18 -20.59 49.13
CA ALA A 89 14.27 -19.95 47.81
C ALA A 89 12.92 -19.88 47.08
N ALA A 90 12.09 -20.92 47.20
CA ALA A 90 10.74 -20.95 46.63
C ALA A 90 9.79 -19.93 47.27
N GLU A 91 9.90 -19.68 48.58
CA GLU A 91 9.05 -18.72 49.30
C GLU A 91 9.43 -17.25 49.01
N GLU A 92 10.73 -16.94 48.86
CA GLU A 92 11.19 -15.61 48.43
C GLU A 92 10.83 -15.31 46.95
N ALA A 93 10.87 -16.32 46.08
CA ALA A 93 10.37 -16.22 44.71
C ALA A 93 8.84 -15.98 44.64
N ALA A 94 8.07 -16.57 45.57
CA ALA A 94 6.63 -16.33 45.67
C ALA A 94 6.31 -14.90 46.17
N ALA A 95 7.08 -14.39 47.14
CA ALA A 95 6.93 -13.03 47.66
C ALA A 95 7.25 -11.96 46.60
N THR A 96 8.30 -12.16 45.80
CA THR A 96 8.66 -11.23 44.70
C THR A 96 7.69 -11.28 43.52
N LEU A 97 6.97 -12.39 43.31
CA LEU A 97 5.86 -12.45 42.35
C LEU A 97 4.60 -11.71 42.83
N ALA A 98 4.33 -11.69 44.15
CA ALA A 98 3.15 -11.01 44.70
C ALA A 98 3.19 -9.47 44.53
N ASP A 99 4.36 -8.84 44.71
CA ASP A 99 4.50 -7.37 44.63
C ASP A 99 4.39 -6.80 43.19
N THR A 100 4.60 -7.63 42.17
CA THR A 100 4.38 -7.20 40.77
C THR A 100 2.90 -7.13 40.36
N SER A 101 1.99 -7.66 41.18
CA SER A 101 0.53 -7.65 40.96
C SER A 101 -0.07 -6.24 40.95
N GLY A 102 0.59 -5.27 41.59
CA GLY A 102 0.16 -3.86 41.62
C GLY A 102 0.44 -3.05 40.34
N ARG A 103 1.24 -3.58 39.40
CA ARG A 103 1.47 -2.90 38.12
C ARG A 103 0.25 -3.06 37.22
N SER A 104 -0.59 -2.01 37.24
CA SER A 104 -1.66 -1.73 36.27
C SER A 104 -1.36 -2.40 34.93
N ARG A 105 -2.08 -3.49 34.63
CA ARG A 105 -2.06 -4.11 33.31
C ARG A 105 -2.39 -3.01 32.32
N LEU A 106 -1.37 -2.55 31.58
CA LEU A 106 -1.56 -1.89 30.30
C LEU A 106 -2.39 -2.89 29.49
N VAL A 107 -3.69 -2.62 29.39
CA VAL A 107 -4.59 -3.34 28.52
C VAL A 107 -4.13 -2.98 27.12
N ILE A 108 -3.17 -3.76 26.59
CA ILE A 108 -2.71 -3.66 25.21
C ILE A 108 -3.96 -3.90 24.37
N PRO A 109 -4.53 -2.87 23.71
CA PRO A 109 -5.76 -3.06 22.95
C PRO A 109 -5.38 -3.94 21.77
N ASN A 110 -6.00 -5.12 21.71
CA ASN A 110 -5.56 -6.26 20.92
C ASN A 110 -5.21 -5.84 19.46
N PRO A 111 -3.92 -5.86 19.04
CA PRO A 111 -3.48 -5.25 17.79
C PRO A 111 -4.07 -5.90 16.52
N LEU A 112 -4.78 -7.02 16.66
CA LEU A 112 -5.52 -7.66 15.58
C LEU A 112 -6.48 -6.71 14.86
N PHE A 113 -7.14 -5.75 15.54
CA PHE A 113 -8.07 -4.84 14.87
C PHE A 113 -7.36 -3.92 13.86
N ILE A 114 -6.13 -3.47 14.15
CA ILE A 114 -5.33 -2.65 13.23
C ILE A 114 -5.07 -3.42 11.93
N SER A 115 -4.79 -4.72 12.04
CA SER A 115 -4.61 -5.60 10.86
C SER A 115 -5.91 -5.97 10.15
N GLN A 116 -7.07 -5.76 10.79
CA GLN A 116 -8.41 -5.93 10.18
C GLN A 116 -8.91 -4.66 9.47
N MET A 117 -8.37 -3.48 9.78
CA MET A 117 -8.70 -2.21 9.13
C MET A 117 -8.07 -2.11 7.73
N GLN A 118 -8.53 -2.97 6.80
CA GLN A 118 -8.04 -3.01 5.41
C GLN A 118 -8.40 -1.74 4.63
N TYR A 119 -9.62 -1.24 4.80
CA TYR A 119 -10.13 -0.08 4.06
C TYR A 119 -10.79 0.92 5.00
N LEU A 120 -10.51 2.20 4.77
CA LEU A 120 -11.31 3.32 5.29
C LEU A 120 -12.45 3.66 4.32
N ALA A 121 -12.23 3.43 3.03
CA ALA A 121 -13.24 3.39 1.98
C ALA A 121 -12.90 2.24 1.02
N GLY A 122 -13.85 1.34 0.79
CA GLY A 122 -13.65 0.17 -0.08
C GLY A 122 -13.43 0.55 -1.55
N PRO A 123 -12.98 -0.41 -2.38
CA PRO A 123 -12.70 -0.17 -3.79
C PRO A 123 -13.98 0.16 -4.57
N SER A 124 -13.88 1.12 -5.48
CA SER A 124 -14.93 1.56 -6.40
C SER A 124 -14.40 1.61 -7.83
N TYR A 125 -15.23 1.23 -8.80
CA TYR A 125 -14.83 1.04 -10.19
C TYR A 125 -15.81 1.68 -11.18
N ILE A 126 -15.29 2.46 -12.14
CA ILE A 126 -16.03 2.96 -13.29
C ILE A 126 -15.39 2.40 -14.55
N GLN A 127 -16.19 1.71 -15.36
CA GLN A 127 -15.79 1.21 -16.69
C GLN A 127 -16.00 2.27 -17.78
N PHE A 128 -15.27 2.13 -18.89
CA PHE A 128 -15.60 2.79 -20.14
C PHE A 128 -16.94 2.29 -20.69
N LYS A 129 -17.64 3.19 -21.39
CA LYS A 129 -18.94 2.95 -22.00
C LYS A 129 -18.99 3.53 -23.41
N ASP A 130 -19.92 3.04 -24.22
CA ASP A 130 -20.30 3.65 -25.50
C ASP A 130 -21.39 4.73 -25.30
N ASN A 131 -21.83 5.33 -26.42
CA ASN A 131 -22.89 6.35 -26.43
C ASN A 131 -24.26 5.82 -25.97
N ALA A 132 -24.46 4.50 -25.91
CA ALA A 132 -25.67 3.86 -25.38
C ALA A 132 -25.52 3.50 -23.88
N GLY A 133 -24.37 3.79 -23.26
CA GLY A 133 -24.09 3.50 -21.86
C GLY A 133 -23.67 2.05 -21.57
N LEU A 134 -23.37 1.26 -22.59
CA LEU A 134 -22.96 -0.15 -22.51
C LEU A 134 -21.43 -0.28 -22.48
N PRO A 135 -20.84 -1.34 -21.85
CA PRO A 135 -19.40 -1.58 -21.90
C PRO A 135 -18.86 -1.66 -23.34
N ASN A 136 -17.89 -0.80 -23.67
CA ASN A 136 -17.32 -0.71 -25.03
C ASN A 136 -16.10 -1.63 -25.28
N GLY A 137 -15.77 -2.52 -24.32
CA GLY A 137 -14.65 -3.45 -24.38
C GLY A 137 -13.31 -2.92 -23.86
N ARG A 138 -13.14 -1.61 -23.63
CA ARG A 138 -11.89 -1.03 -23.06
C ARG A 138 -11.63 -1.42 -21.60
N GLY A 139 -12.67 -1.87 -20.88
CA GLY A 139 -12.58 -2.23 -19.47
C GLY A 139 -12.72 -1.01 -18.54
N GLY A 140 -11.86 -0.94 -17.53
CA GLY A 140 -11.86 0.10 -16.50
C GLY A 140 -11.39 1.46 -17.00
N ARG A 141 -12.02 2.52 -16.49
CA ARG A 141 -11.70 3.95 -16.72
C ARG A 141 -11.19 4.64 -15.46
N LEU A 142 -11.80 4.37 -14.31
CA LEU A 142 -11.43 4.93 -13.02
C LEU A 142 -11.56 3.85 -11.95
N SER A 143 -10.59 3.75 -11.05
CA SER A 143 -10.67 2.94 -9.84
C SER A 143 -10.14 3.70 -8.63
N THR A 144 -10.84 3.64 -7.50
CA THR A 144 -10.49 4.37 -6.27
C THR A 144 -10.66 3.51 -5.02
N ALA A 145 -9.80 3.69 -4.03
CA ALA A 145 -9.89 3.07 -2.71
C ALA A 145 -9.21 3.96 -1.65
N THR A 146 -9.57 3.81 -0.38
CA THR A 146 -8.79 4.39 0.72
C THR A 146 -8.31 3.28 1.65
N LEU A 147 -7.01 3.03 1.59
CA LEU A 147 -6.32 1.94 2.29
C LEU A 147 -6.10 2.31 3.76
N GLY A 148 -6.51 1.42 4.65
CA GLY A 148 -6.21 1.49 6.08
C GLY A 148 -4.92 0.72 6.43
N PRO A 149 -4.49 0.75 7.71
CA PRO A 149 -3.25 0.09 8.17
C PRO A 149 -3.25 -1.44 7.96
N GLY A 150 -4.41 -2.06 7.76
CA GLY A 150 -4.55 -3.49 7.50
C GLY A 150 -4.47 -3.89 6.02
N ALA A 151 -4.36 -2.95 5.06
CA ALA A 151 -4.46 -3.29 3.63
C ALA A 151 -3.34 -4.23 3.13
N VAL A 152 -2.19 -4.25 3.78
CA VAL A 152 -0.96 -4.93 3.30
C VAL A 152 -0.85 -6.40 3.76
N VAL A 153 -1.91 -7.00 4.30
CA VAL A 153 -1.86 -8.37 4.83
C VAL A 153 -1.90 -9.41 3.69
N ASN A 154 -0.71 -9.85 3.27
CA ASN A 154 -0.44 -11.07 2.50
C ASN A 154 -1.38 -11.37 1.31
N ILE A 155 -1.15 -10.69 0.19
CA ILE A 155 -1.64 -11.15 -1.10
C ILE A 155 -0.45 -11.28 -2.07
N ASN A 156 0.12 -12.50 -2.10
CA ASN A 156 0.97 -12.99 -3.20
C ASN A 156 0.16 -13.25 -4.48
N SER A 157 -1.07 -12.74 -4.60
CA SER A 157 -1.75 -12.72 -5.87
C SER A 157 -1.16 -11.61 -6.74
N ASN A 158 -0.23 -12.04 -7.59
CA ASN A 158 -0.46 -11.80 -9.01
C ASN A 158 -1.92 -12.17 -9.26
N ALA A 159 -2.79 -11.17 -9.39
CA ALA A 159 -4.22 -11.37 -9.47
C ALA A 159 -4.52 -12.46 -10.51
N GLN A 160 -5.10 -13.58 -10.07
CA GLN A 160 -5.40 -14.70 -10.97
C GLN A 160 -6.48 -14.21 -11.94
N SER A 161 -6.02 -13.77 -13.12
CA SER A 161 -6.81 -13.17 -14.20
C SER A 161 -7.72 -14.21 -14.87
N THR A 162 -8.61 -14.83 -14.10
CA THR A 162 -9.63 -15.76 -14.57
C THR A 162 -10.72 -15.04 -15.37
N ALA A 163 -10.98 -13.77 -15.05
CA ALA A 163 -11.74 -12.87 -15.90
C ALA A 163 -10.80 -12.25 -16.95
N SER A 164 -10.96 -12.68 -18.20
CA SER A 164 -10.26 -12.08 -19.33
C SER A 164 -10.94 -10.77 -19.75
N LEU A 165 -10.12 -9.75 -20.04
CA LEU A 165 -10.55 -8.60 -20.83
C LEU A 165 -10.84 -9.11 -22.25
N PRO A 166 -12.10 -9.09 -22.76
CA PRO A 166 -12.46 -9.89 -23.95
C PRO A 166 -11.70 -9.50 -25.22
N VAL A 167 -11.36 -8.22 -25.36
CA VAL A 167 -10.62 -7.66 -26.48
C VAL A 167 -9.13 -8.06 -26.52
N LEU A 168 -8.59 -8.58 -25.41
CA LEU A 168 -7.16 -8.85 -25.25
C LEU A 168 -6.62 -9.91 -26.23
N GLY A 169 -7.46 -10.86 -26.65
CA GLY A 169 -7.09 -11.84 -27.69
C GLY A 169 -6.81 -11.18 -29.04
N ALA A 170 -7.68 -10.26 -29.47
CA ALA A 170 -7.50 -9.51 -30.72
C ALA A 170 -6.31 -8.54 -30.67
N ILE A 171 -6.08 -7.90 -29.52
CA ILE A 171 -4.90 -7.05 -29.28
C ILE A 171 -3.62 -7.87 -29.42
N ARG A 172 -3.52 -9.02 -28.73
CA ARG A 172 -2.35 -9.92 -28.78
C ARG A 172 -2.10 -10.51 -30.17
N LEU A 173 -3.16 -10.78 -30.94
CA LEU A 173 -3.04 -11.27 -32.31
C LEU A 173 -2.43 -10.22 -33.25
N LYS A 174 -2.78 -8.93 -33.10
CA LYS A 174 -2.21 -7.85 -33.91
C LYS A 174 -0.80 -7.43 -33.45
N TYR A 175 -0.52 -7.51 -32.15
CA TYR A 175 0.75 -7.08 -31.55
C TYR A 175 1.38 -8.19 -30.69
N PRO A 176 1.85 -9.30 -31.29
CA PRO A 176 2.41 -10.42 -30.54
C PRO A 176 3.63 -10.01 -29.69
N ASP A 177 4.51 -9.17 -30.24
CA ASP A 177 5.78 -8.79 -29.62
C ASP A 177 5.65 -7.79 -28.46
N ARG A 178 4.48 -7.14 -28.30
CA ARG A 178 4.22 -6.15 -27.21
C ARG A 178 3.83 -6.79 -25.88
N ALA A 179 3.60 -8.12 -25.84
CA ALA A 179 3.30 -8.90 -24.65
C ALA A 179 2.20 -8.29 -23.75
N PHE A 180 1.06 -7.94 -24.37
CA PHE A 180 -0.08 -7.30 -23.69
C PHE A 180 -0.69 -8.14 -22.55
N LYS A 181 -1.12 -7.47 -21.49
CA LYS A 181 -1.70 -8.03 -20.25
C LYS A 181 -3.04 -7.39 -19.90
N ALA A 182 -3.82 -8.12 -19.12
CA ALA A 182 -4.97 -7.60 -18.37
C ALA A 182 -4.42 -6.90 -17.11
N GLY A 183 -4.07 -5.63 -17.23
CA GLY A 183 -3.56 -4.83 -16.11
C GLY A 183 -4.71 -4.43 -15.18
N HIS A 184 -4.55 -4.66 -13.88
CA HIS A 184 -5.55 -4.26 -12.89
C HIS A 184 -5.37 -2.79 -12.52
N LEU A 185 -6.42 -1.97 -12.48
CA LEU A 185 -6.32 -0.54 -12.13
C LEU A 185 -6.00 -0.35 -10.65
N LEU A 186 -6.81 -0.91 -9.76
CA LEU A 186 -6.39 -1.20 -8.40
C LEU A 186 -5.80 -2.60 -8.35
N ASN A 187 -4.58 -2.70 -7.81
CA ASN A 187 -3.91 -3.97 -7.56
C ASN A 187 -4.73 -4.85 -6.59
N ALA A 188 -4.66 -6.17 -6.70
CA ALA A 188 -5.37 -7.08 -5.81
C ALA A 188 -4.94 -6.95 -4.34
N MET A 189 -3.68 -6.57 -4.08
CA MET A 189 -3.20 -6.20 -2.74
C MET A 189 -3.88 -4.94 -2.15
N PHE A 190 -4.61 -4.18 -2.97
CA PHE A 190 -5.42 -3.01 -2.59
C PHE A 190 -6.93 -3.29 -2.70
N GLY A 191 -7.33 -4.56 -2.75
CA GLY A 191 -8.72 -4.98 -2.88
C GLY A 191 -9.25 -4.99 -4.32
N GLY A 192 -8.37 -4.81 -5.31
CA GLY A 192 -8.72 -4.91 -6.72
C GLY A 192 -9.32 -6.26 -7.09
N SER A 193 -10.57 -6.24 -7.57
CA SER A 193 -11.20 -7.43 -8.14
C SER A 193 -10.69 -7.67 -9.57
N ALA A 194 -10.88 -8.91 -10.06
CA ALA A 194 -10.64 -9.23 -11.46
C ALA A 194 -11.79 -8.77 -12.40
N ASP A 195 -12.74 -7.95 -11.93
CA ASP A 195 -13.83 -7.48 -12.78
C ASP A 195 -13.31 -6.65 -13.95
N GLN A 196 -13.97 -6.73 -15.11
CA GLN A 196 -13.64 -5.91 -16.29
C GLN A 196 -13.66 -4.40 -16.00
N LYS A 197 -14.33 -3.95 -14.93
CA LYS A 197 -14.36 -2.56 -14.46
C LYS A 197 -13.05 -2.10 -13.81
N ASN A 198 -12.24 -3.05 -13.34
CA ASN A 198 -10.94 -2.84 -12.71
C ASN A 198 -9.79 -3.34 -13.59
N ILE A 199 -10.02 -3.67 -14.87
CA ILE A 199 -8.99 -4.19 -15.78
C ILE A 199 -8.92 -3.34 -17.05
N THR A 200 -7.70 -3.06 -17.53
CA THR A 200 -7.44 -2.44 -18.84
C THR A 200 -6.36 -3.20 -19.62
N ALA A 201 -6.21 -2.92 -20.92
CA ALA A 201 -5.17 -3.50 -21.75
C ALA A 201 -3.84 -2.73 -21.58
N LEU A 202 -2.87 -3.33 -20.89
CA LEU A 202 -1.54 -2.74 -20.68
C LEU A 202 -0.46 -3.51 -21.45
N THR A 203 0.55 -2.81 -21.96
CA THR A 203 1.82 -3.42 -22.37
C THR A 203 2.56 -3.95 -21.14
N SER A 204 3.49 -4.89 -21.35
CA SER A 204 4.28 -5.40 -20.22
C SER A 204 5.14 -4.33 -19.53
N ASN A 205 5.53 -3.27 -20.26
CA ASN A 205 6.22 -2.09 -19.72
C ASN A 205 5.29 -1.26 -18.81
N ALA A 206 4.11 -0.89 -19.31
CA ALA A 206 3.12 -0.11 -18.55
C ALA A 206 2.70 -0.78 -17.23
N ASN A 207 2.49 -2.10 -17.26
CA ASN A 207 2.22 -2.89 -16.05
C ASN A 207 3.42 -2.88 -15.07
N GLY A 208 4.66 -2.79 -15.57
CA GLY A 208 5.87 -2.66 -14.72
C GLY A 208 5.99 -1.28 -14.06
N GLN A 209 5.64 -0.22 -14.78
CA GLN A 209 5.53 1.14 -14.24
C GLN A 209 4.46 1.20 -13.14
N GLN A 210 3.29 0.61 -13.38
CA GLN A 210 2.22 0.52 -12.37
C GLN A 210 2.66 -0.22 -11.11
N ASN A 211 3.31 -1.38 -11.25
CA ASN A 211 3.86 -2.11 -10.09
C ASN A 211 4.86 -1.25 -9.28
N THR A 212 5.54 -0.29 -9.91
CA THR A 212 6.45 0.63 -9.22
C THR A 212 5.68 1.67 -8.37
N PHE A 213 4.57 2.19 -8.88
CA PHE A 213 3.63 3.01 -8.09
C PHE A 213 3.06 2.20 -6.92
N ASP A 214 2.53 1.00 -7.19
CA ASP A 214 1.89 0.14 -6.17
C ASP A 214 2.84 -0.20 -5.02
N ASN A 215 4.09 -0.57 -5.34
CA ASN A 215 5.09 -0.88 -4.32
C ASN A 215 5.42 0.33 -3.42
N ARG A 216 5.41 1.56 -3.94
CA ARG A 216 5.62 2.78 -3.14
C ARG A 216 4.42 3.08 -2.23
N VAL A 217 3.19 2.89 -2.74
CA VAL A 217 1.97 2.96 -1.94
C VAL A 217 1.97 1.91 -0.82
N LYS A 218 2.41 0.68 -1.11
CA LYS A 218 2.56 -0.40 -0.12
C LYS A 218 3.44 0.05 1.05
N THR A 219 4.64 0.58 0.77
CA THR A 219 5.56 1.09 1.80
C THR A 219 4.94 2.23 2.61
N ALA A 220 4.18 3.14 1.98
CA ALA A 220 3.45 4.17 2.71
C ALA A 220 2.42 3.59 3.70
N VAL A 221 1.64 2.57 3.29
CA VAL A 221 0.67 1.91 4.19
C VAL A 221 1.37 1.11 5.30
N GLU A 222 2.51 0.48 5.04
CA GLU A 222 3.33 -0.17 6.07
C GLU A 222 3.82 0.84 7.15
N VAL A 223 4.08 2.09 6.78
CA VAL A 223 4.40 3.16 7.74
C VAL A 223 3.13 3.68 8.45
N VAL A 224 1.99 3.81 7.77
CA VAL A 224 0.69 4.09 8.42
C VAL A 224 0.39 3.06 9.52
N LYS A 225 0.61 1.76 9.25
CA LYS A 225 0.45 0.69 10.25
C LYS A 225 1.30 0.93 11.50
N LYS A 226 2.58 1.32 11.35
CA LYS A 226 3.46 1.64 12.48
C LYS A 226 2.96 2.85 13.29
N VAL A 227 2.33 3.84 12.65
CA VAL A 227 1.70 4.97 13.36
C VAL A 227 0.52 4.51 14.20
N TYR A 228 -0.34 3.64 13.67
CA TYR A 228 -1.44 3.03 14.43
C TYR A 228 -0.93 2.20 15.62
N GLU A 229 0.08 1.36 15.41
CA GLU A 229 0.68 0.51 16.44
C GLU A 229 1.32 1.35 17.55
N GLY A 230 2.07 2.40 17.22
CA GLY A 230 2.70 3.29 18.20
C GLY A 230 1.71 4.14 18.98
N LEU A 231 0.65 4.68 18.34
CA LEU A 231 -0.42 5.40 19.04
C LEU A 231 -1.22 4.47 19.98
N ASN A 232 -1.53 3.25 19.53
CA ASN A 232 -2.18 2.22 20.36
C ASN A 232 -1.28 1.78 21.53
N GLY A 233 0.04 1.72 21.34
CA GLY A 233 1.04 1.51 22.38
C GLY A 233 1.10 2.62 23.43
N LEU A 234 0.76 3.87 23.06
CA LEU A 234 0.52 4.98 23.98
C LEU A 234 -0.91 4.99 24.56
N GLY A 235 -1.68 3.91 24.39
CA GLY A 235 -3.05 3.77 24.89
C GLY A 235 -4.06 4.75 24.27
N ILE A 236 -3.73 5.38 23.13
CA ILE A 236 -4.63 6.26 22.37
C ILE A 236 -5.56 5.35 21.55
N ASP A 237 -6.88 5.60 21.58
CA ASP A 237 -7.81 4.83 20.76
C ASP A 237 -7.72 5.27 19.30
N VAL A 238 -7.24 4.36 18.44
CA VAL A 238 -7.01 4.61 17.01
C VAL A 238 -8.17 4.13 16.12
N ARG A 239 -9.25 3.55 16.68
CA ARG A 239 -10.38 3.02 15.90
C ARG A 239 -11.05 4.06 15.01
N ALA A 240 -11.15 5.30 15.48
CA ALA A 240 -11.75 6.42 14.76
C ALA A 240 -10.72 7.35 14.07
N LEU A 241 -9.44 6.96 14.01
CA LEU A 241 -8.35 7.85 13.56
C LEU A 241 -8.49 8.28 12.09
N GLY A 242 -9.04 7.41 11.23
CA GLY A 242 -9.26 7.70 9.81
C GLY A 242 -7.96 7.95 9.01
N TYR A 243 -6.81 7.52 9.50
CA TYR A 243 -5.51 7.75 8.86
C TYR A 243 -5.18 6.65 7.85
N GLY A 244 -4.88 7.02 6.62
CA GLY A 244 -4.70 6.05 5.53
C GLY A 244 -4.20 6.68 4.23
N ILE A 245 -4.16 5.86 3.17
CA ILE A 245 -3.72 6.27 1.84
C ILE A 245 -4.89 6.14 0.86
N GLY A 246 -5.37 7.27 0.34
CA GLY A 246 -6.28 7.29 -0.79
C GLY A 246 -5.51 6.97 -2.07
N VAL A 247 -6.04 6.07 -2.90
CA VAL A 247 -5.47 5.67 -4.20
C VAL A 247 -6.52 5.92 -5.27
N THR A 248 -6.11 6.50 -6.39
CA THR A 248 -6.95 6.77 -7.57
C THR A 248 -6.16 6.43 -8.83
N VAL A 249 -6.74 5.61 -9.70
CA VAL A 249 -6.14 5.20 -10.98
C VAL A 249 -7.10 5.51 -12.10
N THR A 250 -6.68 6.36 -13.03
CA THR A 250 -7.48 6.86 -14.16
C THR A 250 -6.83 6.46 -15.48
N VAL A 251 -7.58 5.80 -16.36
CA VAL A 251 -7.15 5.44 -17.71
C VAL A 251 -7.56 6.55 -18.67
N SER A 252 -6.66 6.94 -19.57
CA SER A 252 -6.89 7.98 -20.58
C SER A 252 -8.07 7.64 -21.50
N ASP A 253 -8.84 8.65 -21.89
CA ASP A 253 -9.84 8.54 -22.94
C ASP A 253 -9.16 8.38 -24.33
N ALA A 254 -7.94 8.90 -24.51
CA ALA A 254 -7.15 8.74 -25.72
C ALA A 254 -6.70 7.28 -25.94
N THR A 255 -6.53 6.90 -27.21
CA THR A 255 -6.26 5.52 -27.64
C THR A 255 -5.24 5.48 -28.76
N TRP A 256 -4.58 4.34 -28.95
CA TRP A 256 -3.57 4.13 -30.00
C TRP A 256 -4.08 4.41 -31.43
N GLY A 257 -5.39 4.40 -31.65
CA GLY A 257 -6.01 4.59 -32.96
C GLY A 257 -7.53 4.47 -32.88
N LEU A 258 -8.22 4.83 -33.97
CA LEU A 258 -9.71 4.85 -34.01
C LEU A 258 -10.32 3.49 -34.39
N ALA A 259 -9.55 2.58 -34.97
CA ALA A 259 -9.99 1.26 -35.43
C ALA A 259 -9.77 0.18 -34.36
N ALA A 260 -10.45 -0.97 -34.49
CA ALA A 260 -10.12 -2.14 -33.68
C ALA A 260 -8.79 -2.76 -34.17
N PRO A 261 -7.90 -3.25 -33.29
CA PRO A 261 -8.02 -3.29 -31.83
C PRO A 261 -7.46 -2.05 -31.11
N GLU A 262 -6.88 -1.08 -31.82
CA GLU A 262 -6.20 0.11 -31.27
C GLU A 262 -7.10 0.97 -30.39
N LYS A 263 -8.38 1.15 -30.77
CA LYS A 263 -9.41 1.87 -30.00
C LYS A 263 -9.75 1.23 -28.65
N TRP A 264 -9.21 0.05 -28.36
CA TRP A 264 -9.33 -0.63 -27.07
C TRP A 264 -8.11 -0.45 -26.17
N ILE A 265 -7.03 0.14 -26.69
CA ILE A 265 -5.76 0.35 -26.00
C ILE A 265 -5.64 1.83 -25.69
N ALA A 266 -5.71 2.19 -24.41
CA ALA A 266 -5.46 3.57 -23.99
C ALA A 266 -3.98 3.93 -24.17
N THR A 267 -3.67 5.18 -24.51
CA THR A 267 -2.29 5.67 -24.64
C THR A 267 -1.55 5.75 -23.31
N ASP A 268 -2.26 6.05 -22.24
CA ASP A 268 -1.69 6.40 -20.94
C ASP A 268 -2.66 6.12 -19.79
N MET A 269 -2.11 6.11 -18.59
CA MET A 269 -2.81 5.94 -17.33
C MET A 269 -2.14 6.78 -16.25
N THR A 270 -2.93 7.40 -15.38
CA THR A 270 -2.44 8.17 -14.24
C THR A 270 -2.87 7.51 -12.94
N CYS A 271 -1.88 7.05 -12.17
CA CYS A 271 -2.00 6.60 -10.80
C CYS A 271 -1.67 7.75 -9.84
N HIS A 272 -2.50 7.96 -8.82
CA HIS A 272 -2.32 9.00 -7.82
C HIS A 272 -2.60 8.46 -6.42
N ALA A 273 -1.78 8.87 -5.46
CA ALA A 273 -1.93 8.58 -4.04
C ALA A 273 -2.00 9.88 -3.23
N ALA A 274 -2.81 9.88 -2.18
CA ALA A 274 -2.99 11.00 -1.27
C ALA A 274 -3.03 10.52 0.19
N VAL A 275 -2.46 11.31 1.10
CA VAL A 275 -2.57 11.05 2.55
C VAL A 275 -3.97 11.47 3.01
N VAL A 276 -4.69 10.57 3.68
CA VAL A 276 -6.03 10.80 4.23
C VAL A 276 -5.95 10.80 5.75
N GLY A 277 -6.56 11.78 6.42
CA GLY A 277 -6.71 11.78 7.88
C GLY A 277 -5.41 11.86 8.69
N ALA A 278 -4.40 12.61 8.21
CA ALA A 278 -3.11 12.73 8.90
C ALA A 278 -3.27 13.20 10.37
N PRO A 279 -2.78 12.43 11.37
CA PRO A 279 -3.08 12.71 12.76
C PRO A 279 -2.16 13.78 13.36
N ASN A 280 -2.73 14.69 14.15
CA ASN A 280 -1.94 15.56 15.02
C ASN A 280 -1.53 14.78 16.28
N VAL A 281 -0.33 14.18 16.22
CA VAL A 281 0.24 13.34 17.29
C VAL A 281 0.35 14.07 18.64
N ASP A 282 0.69 15.37 18.64
CA ASP A 282 0.77 16.16 19.88
C ASP A 282 -0.61 16.35 20.52
N LEU A 283 -1.62 16.68 19.70
CA LEU A 283 -2.98 16.90 20.18
C LEU A 283 -3.60 15.61 20.73
N LEU A 284 -3.42 14.48 20.05
CA LEU A 284 -3.88 13.17 20.53
C LEU A 284 -3.21 12.76 21.84
N PHE A 285 -1.90 13.01 21.97
CA PHE A 285 -1.17 12.73 23.20
C PHE A 285 -1.58 13.65 24.35
N ALA A 286 -1.73 14.96 24.10
CA ALA A 286 -2.17 15.92 25.10
C ALA A 286 -3.61 15.65 25.59
N GLN A 287 -4.50 15.18 24.71
CA GLN A 287 -5.85 14.73 25.09
C GLN A 287 -5.82 13.48 25.98
N LYS A 288 -4.94 12.52 25.69
CA LYS A 288 -4.78 11.30 26.50
C LYS A 288 -4.08 11.55 27.84
N TYR A 289 -3.12 12.48 27.86
CA TYR A 289 -2.25 12.79 28.99
C TYR A 289 -2.19 14.31 29.29
N PRO A 290 -3.30 14.90 29.75
CA PRO A 290 -3.42 16.34 29.96
C PRO A 290 -2.49 16.87 31.06
N THR A 291 -2.13 16.02 32.03
CA THR A 291 -1.13 16.32 33.07
C THR A 291 0.16 15.52 32.84
N SER A 292 1.19 15.78 33.64
CA SER A 292 2.44 14.99 33.65
C SER A 292 2.29 13.63 34.31
N GLN A 293 1.30 13.45 35.20
CA GLN A 293 1.03 12.18 35.87
C GLN A 293 0.45 11.14 34.90
N GLY A 294 0.87 9.88 35.05
CA GLY A 294 0.38 8.76 34.24
C GLY A 294 0.94 8.68 32.81
N ARG A 295 1.88 9.55 32.42
CA ARG A 295 2.58 9.44 31.12
C ARG A 295 3.46 8.18 31.08
N PRO A 296 3.47 7.39 29.99
CA PRO A 296 4.32 6.21 29.86
C PRO A 296 5.80 6.57 29.88
N ASP A 297 6.66 5.68 30.38
CA ASP A 297 8.11 5.84 30.24
C ASP A 297 8.50 5.97 28.75
N ARG A 298 9.53 6.78 28.48
CA ARG A 298 10.04 7.08 27.12
C ARG A 298 9.03 7.74 26.16
N TRP A 299 7.89 8.26 26.65
CA TRP A 299 6.86 8.91 25.81
C TRP A 299 7.41 9.94 24.82
N GLN A 300 8.42 10.74 25.22
CA GLN A 300 9.03 11.76 24.35
C GLN A 300 9.67 11.17 23.09
N THR A 301 10.38 10.04 23.23
CA THR A 301 11.00 9.32 22.11
C THR A 301 9.92 8.77 21.19
N VAL A 302 8.90 8.11 21.74
CA VAL A 302 7.79 7.54 20.96
C VAL A 302 7.03 8.63 20.19
N LEU A 303 6.76 9.80 20.79
CA LEU A 303 6.15 10.92 20.07
C LEU A 303 7.03 11.48 18.96
N LYS A 304 8.35 11.60 19.19
CA LYS A 304 9.30 12.06 18.17
C LYS A 304 9.31 11.10 16.97
N ASP A 305 9.34 9.80 17.24
CA ASP A 305 9.33 8.77 16.20
C ASP A 305 7.98 8.72 15.47
N LEU A 306 6.85 8.84 16.17
CA LEU A 306 5.52 8.93 15.57
C LEU A 306 5.37 10.14 14.63
N LYS A 307 5.84 11.33 15.05
CA LYS A 307 5.85 12.52 14.17
C LYS A 307 6.69 12.30 12.92
N LYS A 308 7.86 11.66 13.07
CA LYS A 308 8.70 11.30 11.93
C LYS A 308 7.97 10.34 10.99
N LEU A 309 7.36 9.26 11.49
CA LEU A 309 6.61 8.30 10.68
C LEU A 309 5.45 8.97 9.92
N VAL A 310 4.72 9.91 10.55
CA VAL A 310 3.65 10.68 9.87
C VAL A 310 4.20 11.56 8.74
N ALA A 311 5.38 12.17 8.91
CA ALA A 311 6.05 12.93 7.85
C ALA A 311 6.62 12.01 6.75
N ASP A 312 7.20 10.86 7.11
CA ASP A 312 7.75 9.87 6.19
C ASP A 312 6.67 9.34 5.23
N VAL A 313 5.42 9.15 5.70
CA VAL A 313 4.27 8.77 4.85
C VAL A 313 4.01 9.79 3.73
N ALA A 314 4.06 11.09 4.03
CA ALA A 314 3.88 12.13 3.01
C ALA A 314 4.99 12.10 1.95
N GLY A 315 6.25 11.87 2.38
CA GLY A 315 7.38 11.67 1.48
C GLY A 315 7.23 10.44 0.58
N LEU A 316 6.77 9.31 1.13
CA LEU A 316 6.52 8.08 0.39
C LEU A 316 5.37 8.23 -0.63
N VAL A 317 4.31 8.95 -0.28
CA VAL A 317 3.22 9.28 -1.20
C VAL A 317 3.69 10.20 -2.34
N ALA A 318 4.54 11.18 -2.05
CA ALA A 318 5.15 12.01 -3.10
C ALA A 318 6.03 11.17 -4.05
N GLN A 319 6.79 10.21 -3.52
CA GLN A 319 7.55 9.25 -4.34
C GLN A 319 6.63 8.34 -5.16
N ALA A 320 5.50 7.87 -4.62
CA ALA A 320 4.52 7.12 -5.40
C ALA A 320 4.01 7.94 -6.59
N ASN A 321 3.58 9.18 -6.34
CA ASN A 321 3.08 10.08 -7.38
C ASN A 321 4.12 10.41 -8.47
N ALA A 322 5.41 10.47 -8.14
CA ALA A 322 6.48 10.62 -9.12
C ALA A 322 6.63 9.41 -10.09
N ALA A 323 6.08 8.25 -9.75
CA ALA A 323 5.94 7.08 -10.63
C ALA A 323 4.49 6.89 -11.13
N GLY A 324 3.61 7.88 -10.93
CA GLY A 324 2.18 7.79 -11.20
C GLY A 324 1.79 7.94 -12.66
N THR A 325 2.60 8.61 -13.48
CA THR A 325 2.34 8.75 -14.92
C THR A 325 2.85 7.52 -15.66
N ILE A 326 1.93 6.77 -16.28
CA ILE A 326 2.23 5.50 -16.95
C ILE A 326 1.95 5.66 -18.44
N ASN A 327 2.98 5.45 -19.26
CA ASN A 327 2.85 5.45 -20.72
C ASN A 327 2.63 4.01 -21.21
N ASN A 328 1.53 3.79 -21.93
CA ASN A 328 1.10 2.50 -22.42
C ASN A 328 1.50 2.28 -23.89
N ASN A 329 2.81 2.38 -24.16
CA ASN A 329 3.45 2.04 -25.43
C ASN A 329 4.13 0.66 -25.38
#